data_AF-X1BVN4-F1
#
_entry.id   AF-X1BVN4-F1
#
_cell.length_a   1.000
_cell.length_b   1.000
_cell.length_c   1.000
_cell.angle_alpha   90.00
_cell.angle_beta   90.00
_cell.angle_gamma   90.00
#
_symmetry.space_group_name_H-M   'P 1'
#
loop_
_entity.id
_entity.type
_entity.pdbx_description
1 polymer ?
#
loop_
_entity_poly.entity_id
_entity_poly.type
_entity_poly.pdbx_seq_one_letter_code
_entity_poly.pdbx_strand_id
1 'polypeptide(L)'
;MLLNKEKRELYFKASLGKKSQEIRKYKVKIGQGIAGWVAEKGKSLIIDDVTRDNRWKKDFDNAIKFKTKSIICVPLILEKEIVGVMEVINKKDKTYFGKNDEEILNSFANQVVIALWNANIIKDLNNYFINIIEILIQAMENESLGPKGHFVKMARLATQIGNKLGVTGKDYENLYYASLLHDIGKIKVKRKIDINFKSEENLHLVQNEVSIHPVVGENMLKQINLFKDIIPI
;
A
#
# COMPACT_ATOMS: atom_id res chain seq x y z
N MET A 1 -2.46 6.18 -17.51
CA MET A 1 -1.32 5.24 -17.43
C MET A 1 -0.35 5.69 -16.36
N LEU A 2 0.35 4.77 -15.71
CA LEU A 2 1.42 5.10 -14.76
C LEU A 2 2.78 4.68 -15.30
N LEU A 3 3.81 5.38 -14.89
CA LEU A 3 5.19 5.13 -15.28
C LEU A 3 5.83 4.09 -14.37
N ASN A 4 6.40 3.04 -14.96
CA ASN A 4 7.37 2.19 -14.32
C ASN A 4 8.77 2.77 -14.61
N LYS A 5 9.42 3.35 -13.59
CA LYS A 5 10.73 4.01 -13.72
C LYS A 5 11.84 3.01 -14.09
N GLU A 6 11.84 1.81 -13.50
CA GLU A 6 12.87 0.79 -13.72
C GLU A 6 12.87 0.28 -15.17
N LYS A 7 11.68 -0.01 -15.71
CA LYS A 7 11.52 -0.56 -17.05
C LYS A 7 11.37 0.51 -18.14
N ARG A 8 11.33 1.79 -17.75
CA ARG A 8 11.07 2.94 -18.63
C ARG A 8 9.86 2.73 -19.55
N GLU A 9 8.77 2.26 -18.95
CA GLU A 9 7.53 1.94 -19.66
C GLU A 9 6.29 2.44 -18.92
N LEU A 10 5.28 2.86 -19.66
CA LEU A 10 3.95 3.18 -19.17
C LEU A 10 3.09 1.93 -19.21
N TYR A 11 2.28 1.75 -18.17
CA TYR A 11 1.26 0.70 -18.11
C TYR A 11 -0.10 1.26 -17.71
N PHE A 12 -1.16 0.60 -18.14
CA PHE A 12 -2.52 1.01 -17.83
C PHE A 12 -2.92 0.58 -16.42
N LYS A 13 -2.77 1.50 -15.45
CA LYS A 13 -3.32 1.32 -14.10
C LYS A 13 -4.86 1.41 -14.08
N ALA A 14 -5.40 2.35 -14.86
CA ALA A 14 -6.83 2.56 -15.02
C ALA A 14 -7.15 2.87 -16.49
N SER A 15 -8.32 2.43 -16.93
CA SER A 15 -8.86 2.61 -18.27
C SER A 15 -10.38 2.51 -18.17
N LEU A 16 -11.10 3.36 -18.92
CA LEU A 16 -12.56 3.39 -18.98
C LEU A 16 -13.01 3.35 -20.45
N GLY A 17 -14.18 2.76 -20.71
CA GLY A 17 -14.77 2.65 -22.04
C GLY A 17 -14.80 1.22 -22.60
N LYS A 18 -15.32 1.09 -23.83
CA LYS A 18 -15.68 -0.19 -24.46
C LYS A 18 -14.52 -1.18 -24.59
N LYS A 19 -13.28 -0.69 -24.70
CA LYS A 19 -12.06 -1.50 -24.88
C LYS A 19 -11.08 -1.43 -23.71
N SER A 20 -11.59 -1.05 -22.54
CA SER A 20 -10.79 -0.81 -21.34
C SER A 20 -10.11 -2.07 -20.79
N GLN A 21 -10.67 -3.27 -21.00
CA GLN A 21 -10.06 -4.51 -20.53
C GLN A 21 -8.94 -5.00 -21.46
N GLU A 22 -9.12 -4.93 -22.79
CA GLU A 22 -8.08 -5.37 -23.73
C GLU A 22 -6.84 -4.47 -23.65
N ILE A 23 -7.04 -3.16 -23.46
CA ILE A 23 -5.95 -2.17 -23.43
C ILE A 23 -4.99 -2.38 -22.24
N ARG A 24 -5.46 -2.98 -21.13
CA ARG A 24 -4.67 -3.15 -19.91
C ARG A 24 -3.47 -4.08 -20.06
N LYS A 25 -3.47 -4.95 -21.07
CA LYS A 25 -2.38 -5.90 -21.34
C LYS A 25 -1.18 -5.24 -21.99
N TYR A 26 -1.36 -4.05 -22.56
CA TYR A 26 -0.33 -3.38 -23.31
C TYR A 26 0.51 -2.44 -22.43
N LYS A 27 1.73 -2.23 -22.91
CA LYS A 27 2.71 -1.33 -22.32
C LYS A 27 3.28 -0.44 -23.41
N VAL A 28 3.61 0.80 -23.05
CA VAL A 28 4.14 1.80 -24.00
C VAL A 28 5.49 2.27 -23.49
N LYS A 29 6.55 2.14 -24.29
CA LYS A 29 7.87 2.65 -23.89
C LYS A 29 7.88 4.18 -23.85
N ILE A 30 8.69 4.77 -22.98
CA ILE A 30 8.93 6.22 -23.02
C ILE A 30 9.44 6.61 -24.43
N GLY A 31 8.96 7.74 -24.96
CA GLY A 31 9.27 8.22 -26.30
C GLY A 31 8.48 7.53 -27.44
N GLN A 32 7.77 6.44 -27.15
CA GLN A 32 6.94 5.73 -28.12
C GLN A 32 5.49 6.20 -28.09
N GLY A 33 4.93 6.51 -29.26
CA GLY A 33 3.52 6.89 -29.35
C GLY A 33 3.23 8.25 -28.72
N ILE A 34 1.94 8.55 -28.56
CA ILE A 34 1.47 9.79 -27.93
C ILE A 34 1.79 9.78 -26.44
N ALA A 35 1.32 8.74 -25.73
CA ALA A 35 1.57 8.54 -24.31
C ALA A 35 3.06 8.62 -23.94
N GLY A 36 3.91 7.90 -24.68
CA GLY A 36 5.34 7.87 -24.41
C GLY A 36 6.04 9.20 -24.69
N TRP A 37 5.60 9.94 -25.70
CA TRP A 37 6.12 11.28 -25.98
C TRP A 37 5.77 12.28 -24.87
N VAL A 38 4.52 12.28 -24.39
CA VAL A 38 4.09 13.13 -23.27
C VAL A 38 4.84 12.76 -21.99
N ALA A 39 5.04 11.47 -21.73
CA ALA A 39 5.84 11.00 -20.60
C ALA A 39 7.33 11.35 -20.71
N GLU A 40 7.87 11.50 -21.93
CA GLU A 40 9.26 11.91 -22.13
C GLU A 40 9.44 13.42 -21.97
N LYS A 41 8.54 14.22 -22.57
CA LYS A 41 8.68 15.68 -22.62
C LYS A 41 8.06 16.39 -21.42
N GLY A 42 7.16 15.74 -20.70
CA GLY A 42 6.39 16.36 -19.62
C GLY A 42 5.47 17.48 -20.11
N LYS A 43 5.07 17.43 -21.39
CA LYS A 43 4.22 18.45 -22.02
C LYS A 43 2.95 17.81 -22.55
N SER A 44 1.83 18.45 -22.26
CA SER A 44 0.52 18.08 -22.78
C SER A 44 0.47 18.18 -24.30
N LEU A 45 -0.37 17.34 -24.91
CA LEU A 45 -0.51 17.24 -26.34
C LEU A 45 -1.98 17.07 -26.73
N ILE A 46 -2.43 17.90 -27.66
CA ILE A 46 -3.74 17.80 -28.30
C ILE A 46 -3.53 17.37 -29.75
N ILE A 47 -4.30 16.38 -30.18
CA ILE A 47 -4.27 15.86 -31.54
C ILE A 47 -5.71 15.74 -32.05
N ASP A 48 -6.02 16.57 -33.04
CA ASP A 48 -7.34 16.66 -33.66
C ASP A 48 -7.62 15.49 -34.59
N ASP A 49 -6.59 15.06 -35.34
CA ASP A 49 -6.61 13.91 -36.23
C ASP A 49 -5.32 13.11 -36.10
N VAL A 50 -5.41 11.95 -35.45
CA VAL A 50 -4.27 11.07 -35.22
C VAL A 50 -3.65 10.53 -36.50
N THR A 51 -4.38 10.50 -37.61
CA THR A 51 -3.84 10.02 -38.90
C THR A 51 -2.79 10.95 -39.48
N ARG A 52 -2.76 12.21 -39.03
CA ARG A 52 -1.81 13.24 -39.44
C ARG A 52 -0.58 13.33 -38.52
N ASP A 53 -0.55 12.56 -37.44
CA ASP A 53 0.54 12.58 -36.46
C ASP A 53 1.46 11.37 -36.64
N ASN A 54 2.73 11.62 -36.99
CA ASN A 54 3.72 10.56 -37.21
C ASN A 54 4.03 9.72 -35.96
N ARG A 55 3.72 10.21 -34.76
CA ARG A 55 3.89 9.47 -33.51
C ARG A 55 2.78 8.44 -33.33
N TRP A 56 1.63 8.60 -33.98
CA TRP A 56 0.55 7.65 -33.88
C TRP A 56 0.85 6.38 -34.69
N LYS A 57 0.70 5.22 -34.05
CA LYS A 57 0.87 3.91 -34.70
C LYS A 57 -0.46 3.17 -34.73
N LYS A 58 -0.90 2.81 -35.94
CA LYS A 58 -2.15 2.07 -36.20
C LYS A 58 -2.18 0.67 -35.61
N ASP A 59 -1.02 0.06 -35.36
CA ASP A 59 -0.91 -1.33 -34.90
C ASP A 59 -1.71 -1.58 -33.61
N PHE A 60 -1.70 -0.60 -32.71
CA PHE A 60 -2.42 -0.66 -31.45
C PHE A 60 -3.94 -0.68 -31.65
N ASP A 61 -4.44 0.29 -32.42
CA ASP A 61 -5.86 0.44 -32.79
C ASP A 61 -6.39 -0.79 -33.53
N ASN A 62 -5.61 -1.31 -34.47
CA ASN A 62 -5.94 -2.51 -35.24
C ASN A 62 -6.05 -3.74 -34.35
N ALA A 63 -5.13 -3.91 -33.39
CA ALA A 63 -5.13 -5.06 -32.49
C ALA A 63 -6.37 -5.10 -31.58
N ILE A 64 -6.84 -3.95 -31.11
CA ILE A 64 -8.01 -3.85 -30.22
C ILE A 64 -9.32 -3.52 -30.98
N LYS A 65 -9.28 -3.44 -32.31
CA LYS A 65 -10.39 -3.03 -33.19
C LYS A 65 -11.05 -1.74 -32.70
N PHE A 66 -10.25 -0.75 -32.33
CA PHE A 66 -10.69 0.56 -31.89
C PHE A 66 -10.22 1.62 -32.87
N LYS A 67 -11.10 2.55 -33.25
CA LYS A 67 -10.76 3.64 -34.18
C LYS A 67 -10.55 4.93 -33.41
N THR A 68 -9.30 5.28 -33.17
CA THR A 68 -8.88 6.56 -32.63
C THR A 68 -8.98 7.63 -33.72
N LYS A 69 -9.58 8.77 -33.38
CA LYS A 69 -9.72 9.95 -34.25
C LYS A 69 -8.97 11.14 -33.65
N SER A 70 -9.28 11.47 -32.40
CA SER A 70 -8.66 12.57 -31.67
C SER A 70 -8.20 12.11 -30.29
N ILE A 71 -7.11 12.70 -29.80
CA ILE A 71 -6.53 12.41 -28.49
C ILE A 71 -6.16 13.72 -27.81
N ILE A 72 -6.44 13.80 -26.51
CA ILE A 72 -5.74 14.71 -25.62
C ILE A 72 -4.98 13.88 -24.57
N CYS A 73 -3.70 14.19 -24.38
CA CYS A 73 -2.82 13.50 -23.45
C CYS A 73 -2.10 14.53 -22.57
N VAL A 74 -2.20 14.37 -21.25
CA VAL A 74 -1.57 15.24 -20.26
C VAL A 74 -0.63 14.44 -19.36
N PRO A 75 0.49 15.01 -18.92
CA PRO A 75 1.38 14.34 -17.98
C PRO A 75 0.77 14.33 -16.57
N LEU A 76 1.07 13.28 -15.81
CA LEU A 76 0.84 13.22 -14.38
C LEU A 76 2.17 13.59 -13.69
N ILE A 77 2.23 14.75 -13.03
CA ILE A 77 3.47 15.30 -12.46
C ILE A 77 3.33 15.45 -10.94
N LEU A 78 4.28 14.89 -10.19
CA LEU A 78 4.41 15.05 -8.75
C LEU A 78 5.78 15.67 -8.44
N GLU A 79 5.82 16.83 -7.78
CA GLU A 79 7.08 17.49 -7.36
C GLU A 79 8.15 17.61 -8.46
N LYS A 80 7.74 17.82 -9.71
CA LYS A 80 8.56 17.90 -10.95
C LYS A 80 8.93 16.55 -11.59
N GLU A 81 8.55 15.44 -10.99
CA GLU A 81 8.75 14.10 -11.55
C GLU A 81 7.49 13.61 -12.28
N ILE A 82 7.68 13.03 -13.47
CA ILE A 82 6.58 12.41 -14.21
C ILE A 82 6.29 11.04 -13.60
N VAL A 83 5.07 10.88 -13.10
CA VAL A 83 4.58 9.62 -12.51
C VAL A 83 3.69 8.83 -13.48
N GLY A 84 3.31 9.43 -14.60
CA GLY A 84 2.47 8.80 -15.62
C GLY A 84 1.90 9.81 -16.61
N VAL A 85 0.86 9.39 -17.31
CA VAL A 85 0.09 10.23 -18.25
C VAL A 85 -1.38 9.89 -18.18
N MET A 86 -2.24 10.83 -18.53
CA MET A 86 -3.68 10.63 -18.63
C MET A 86 -4.15 11.02 -20.03
N GLU A 87 -4.98 10.16 -20.62
CA GLU A 87 -5.44 10.30 -22.00
C GLU A 87 -6.95 10.25 -22.07
N VAL A 88 -7.51 11.10 -22.91
CA VAL A 88 -8.90 11.05 -23.33
C VAL A 88 -8.94 10.98 -24.85
N ILE A 89 -9.73 10.05 -25.36
CA ILE A 89 -9.78 9.71 -26.78
C ILE A 89 -11.19 9.89 -27.29
N ASN A 90 -11.32 10.41 -28.51
CA ASN A 90 -12.58 10.58 -29.25
C ASN A 90 -13.64 11.38 -28.47
N LYS A 91 -13.53 12.71 -28.52
CA LYS A 91 -14.55 13.62 -27.98
C LYS A 91 -15.94 13.30 -28.55
N LYS A 92 -16.97 13.26 -27.68
CA LYS A 92 -18.31 12.77 -28.03
C LYS A 92 -19.13 13.73 -28.88
N ASP A 93 -18.93 15.03 -28.68
CA ASP A 93 -19.66 16.10 -29.38
C ASP A 93 -19.21 16.30 -30.85
N LYS A 94 -18.30 15.44 -31.34
CA LYS A 94 -17.70 15.49 -32.67
C LYS A 94 -16.89 16.76 -32.95
N THR A 95 -16.58 17.55 -31.93
CA THR A 95 -15.64 18.67 -32.02
C THR A 95 -14.22 18.23 -31.71
N TYR A 96 -13.26 19.09 -32.02
CA TYR A 96 -11.86 18.91 -31.62
C TYR A 96 -11.65 19.26 -30.14
N PHE A 97 -10.57 18.74 -29.56
CA PHE A 97 -10.17 19.13 -28.22
C PHE A 97 -9.59 20.54 -28.26
N GLY A 98 -10.03 21.40 -27.35
CA GLY A 98 -9.55 22.78 -27.23
C GLY A 98 -8.62 22.98 -26.04
N LYS A 99 -8.09 24.20 -25.92
CA LYS A 99 -7.30 24.62 -24.74
C LYS A 99 -8.06 24.47 -23.42
N ASN A 100 -9.36 24.77 -23.42
CA ASN A 100 -10.19 24.59 -22.24
C ASN A 100 -10.29 23.10 -21.81
N ASP A 101 -10.37 22.16 -22.77
CA ASP A 101 -10.37 20.73 -22.46
C ASP A 101 -9.03 20.29 -21.83
N GLU A 102 -7.92 20.87 -22.30
CA GLU A 102 -6.57 20.65 -21.75
C GLU A 102 -6.43 21.17 -20.33
N GLU A 103 -6.91 22.39 -20.04
CA GLU A 103 -6.88 22.98 -18.71
C GLU A 103 -7.70 22.18 -17.69
N ILE A 104 -8.89 21.75 -18.10
CA ILE A 104 -9.74 20.88 -17.27
C ILE A 104 -9.04 19.54 -17.01
N LEU A 105 -8.48 18.91 -18.06
CA LEU A 105 -7.83 17.62 -17.92
C LEU A 105 -6.54 17.69 -17.10
N ASN A 106 -5.76 18.77 -17.22
CA ASN A 106 -4.60 19.05 -16.37
C ASN A 106 -5.02 19.25 -14.90
N SER A 107 -6.11 19.99 -14.65
CA SER A 107 -6.62 20.18 -13.29
C SER A 107 -7.03 18.85 -12.65
N PHE A 108 -7.70 18.00 -13.42
CA PHE A 108 -8.05 16.65 -12.99
C PHE A 108 -6.81 15.76 -12.79
N ALA A 109 -5.81 15.87 -13.67
CA ALA A 109 -4.53 15.16 -13.56
C ALA A 109 -3.83 15.45 -12.23
N ASN A 110 -3.80 16.72 -11.82
CA ASN A 110 -3.19 17.13 -10.56
C ASN A 110 -3.89 16.50 -9.35
N GLN A 111 -5.22 16.47 -9.34
CA GLN A 111 -5.97 15.81 -8.26
C GLN A 111 -5.72 14.29 -8.23
N VAL A 112 -5.67 13.65 -9.40
CA VAL A 112 -5.38 12.22 -9.52
C VAL A 112 -3.98 11.90 -8.99
N VAL A 113 -2.97 12.72 -9.29
CA VAL A 113 -1.61 12.56 -8.77
C VAL A 113 -1.58 12.57 -7.25
N ILE A 114 -2.21 13.57 -6.63
CA ILE A 114 -2.25 13.70 -5.16
C ILE A 114 -2.94 12.49 -4.54
N ALA A 115 -4.09 12.07 -5.09
CA ALA A 115 -4.83 10.91 -4.57
C ALA A 115 -4.02 9.61 -4.66
N LEU A 116 -3.33 9.40 -5.78
CA LEU A 116 -2.45 8.23 -5.95
C LEU A 116 -1.27 8.26 -4.99
N TRP A 117 -0.66 9.43 -4.78
CA TRP A 117 0.44 9.59 -3.84
C TRP A 117 0.01 9.29 -2.41
N ASN A 118 -1.11 9.87 -1.96
CA ASN A 118 -1.69 9.58 -0.64
C ASN A 118 -2.01 8.09 -0.46
N ALA A 119 -2.62 7.45 -1.46
CA ALA A 119 -2.95 6.03 -1.40
C ALA A 119 -1.69 5.14 -1.29
N ASN A 120 -0.61 5.50 -1.98
CA ASN A 120 0.67 4.79 -1.86
C ASN A 120 1.29 4.99 -0.48
N ILE A 121 1.30 6.22 0.07
CA ILE A 121 1.80 6.50 1.41
C ILE A 121 1.05 5.68 2.47
N ILE A 122 -0.28 5.66 2.40
CA ILE A 122 -1.11 4.89 3.34
C ILE A 122 -0.79 3.40 3.22
N LYS A 123 -0.63 2.89 1.99
CA LYS A 123 -0.26 1.50 1.76
C LYS A 123 1.11 1.17 2.35
N ASP A 124 2.10 2.04 2.15
CA ASP A 124 3.46 1.82 2.65
C ASP A 124 3.50 1.89 4.18
N LEU A 125 2.76 2.82 4.79
CA LEU A 125 2.58 2.89 6.23
C LEU A 125 2.00 1.58 6.80
N ASN A 126 0.97 1.03 6.15
CA ASN A 126 0.39 -0.27 6.55
C ASN A 126 1.40 -1.41 6.41
N ASN A 127 2.21 -1.43 5.35
CA ASN A 127 3.25 -2.45 5.18
C ASN A 127 4.34 -2.33 6.25
N TYR A 128 4.81 -1.12 6.54
CA TYR A 128 5.78 -0.88 7.62
C TYR A 128 5.22 -1.32 8.97
N PHE A 129 3.96 -1.02 9.23
CA PHE A 129 3.29 -1.43 10.46
C PHE A 129 3.26 -2.96 10.60
N ILE A 130 2.85 -3.68 9.56
CA ILE A 130 2.85 -5.15 9.54
C ILE A 130 4.26 -5.69 9.77
N ASN A 131 5.26 -5.16 9.06
CA ASN A 131 6.66 -5.61 9.18
C ASN A 131 7.21 -5.41 10.59
N ILE A 132 6.90 -4.28 11.25
CA ILE A 132 7.32 -4.02 12.63
C ILE A 132 6.67 -5.02 13.59
N ILE A 133 5.37 -5.27 13.44
CA ILE A 133 4.67 -6.29 14.23
C ILE A 133 5.30 -7.68 14.04
N GLU A 134 5.63 -8.06 12.80
CA GLU A 134 6.31 -9.34 12.53
C GLU A 134 7.67 -9.44 13.20
N ILE A 135 8.48 -8.37 13.17
CA ILE A 135 9.78 -8.32 13.85
C ILE A 135 9.59 -8.47 15.37
N LEU A 136 8.60 -7.79 15.96
CA LEU A 136 8.30 -7.89 17.39
C LEU A 136 7.86 -9.31 17.77
N ILE A 137 7.00 -9.94 16.98
CA ILE A 137 6.59 -11.33 17.18
C ILE A 137 7.80 -12.25 17.10
N GLN A 138 8.67 -12.11 16.10
CA GLN A 138 9.86 -12.93 15.97
C GLN A 138 10.80 -12.76 17.18
N ALA A 139 10.96 -11.55 17.68
CA ALA A 139 11.73 -11.29 18.90
C ALA A 139 11.09 -11.96 20.13
N MET A 140 9.77 -11.86 20.29
CA MET A 140 9.04 -12.53 21.37
C MET A 140 9.13 -14.06 21.28
N GLU A 141 9.01 -14.63 20.08
CA GLU A 141 9.10 -16.07 19.84
C GLU A 141 10.48 -16.62 20.11
N ASN A 142 11.54 -15.87 19.79
CA ASN A 142 12.90 -16.26 20.11
C ASN A 142 13.15 -16.33 21.63
N GLU A 143 12.49 -15.45 22.40
CA GLU A 143 12.57 -15.42 23.86
C GLU A 143 11.58 -16.40 24.53
N SER A 144 10.55 -16.87 23.82
CA SER A 144 9.54 -17.79 24.35
C SER A 144 9.98 -19.25 24.17
N LEU A 145 9.69 -20.10 25.16
CA LEU A 145 9.94 -21.55 25.05
C LEU A 145 8.84 -22.28 24.23
N GLY A 146 7.93 -21.51 23.60
CA GLY A 146 6.78 -22.02 22.87
C GLY A 146 7.04 -22.28 21.37
N PRO A 147 6.10 -22.95 20.68
CA PRO A 147 6.21 -23.21 19.25
C PRO A 147 6.09 -21.93 18.41
N LYS A 148 6.85 -21.85 17.31
CA LYS A 148 6.76 -20.74 16.34
C LYS A 148 5.34 -20.55 15.81
N GLY A 149 4.94 -19.30 15.63
CA GLY A 149 3.60 -18.89 15.20
C GLY A 149 2.53 -18.99 16.29
N HIS A 150 2.88 -19.26 17.54
CA HIS A 150 1.90 -19.38 18.64
C HIS A 150 1.13 -18.08 18.87
N PHE A 151 1.80 -16.92 18.90
CA PHE A 151 1.14 -15.64 19.16
C PHE A 151 0.11 -15.29 18.09
N VAL A 152 0.45 -15.52 16.81
CA VAL A 152 -0.48 -15.30 15.68
C VAL A 152 -1.66 -16.26 15.75
N LYS A 153 -1.44 -17.54 16.08
CA LYS A 153 -2.52 -18.53 16.23
C LYS A 153 -3.47 -18.15 17.38
N MET A 154 -2.91 -17.73 18.52
CA MET A 154 -3.70 -17.30 19.67
C MET A 154 -4.51 -16.06 19.37
N ALA A 155 -3.91 -15.04 18.75
CA ALA A 155 -4.63 -13.83 18.34
C ALA A 155 -5.79 -14.16 17.38
N ARG A 156 -5.58 -15.04 16.40
CA ARG A 156 -6.65 -15.48 15.49
C ARG A 156 -7.78 -16.23 16.20
N LEU A 157 -7.45 -17.12 17.13
CA LEU A 157 -8.46 -17.85 17.90
C LEU A 157 -9.28 -16.88 18.76
N ALA A 158 -8.61 -15.99 19.48
CA ALA A 158 -9.23 -14.99 20.33
C ALA A 158 -10.18 -14.10 19.53
N THR A 159 -9.75 -13.61 18.36
CA THR A 159 -10.60 -12.75 17.53
C THR A 159 -11.74 -13.51 16.86
N GLN A 160 -11.57 -14.78 16.50
CA GLN A 160 -12.68 -15.61 16.00
C GLN A 160 -13.75 -15.83 17.07
N ILE A 161 -13.34 -16.04 18.33
CA ILE A 161 -14.25 -16.11 19.47
C ILE A 161 -14.92 -14.75 19.66
N GLY A 162 -14.15 -13.66 19.70
CA GLY A 162 -14.66 -12.30 19.82
C GLY A 162 -15.71 -11.96 18.75
N ASN A 163 -15.44 -12.29 17.49
CA ASN A 163 -16.39 -12.06 16.39
C ASN A 163 -17.70 -12.84 16.57
N LYS A 164 -17.65 -14.09 17.06
CA LYS A 164 -18.86 -14.86 17.39
C LYS A 164 -19.63 -14.26 18.57
N LEU A 165 -18.95 -13.53 19.45
CA LEU A 165 -19.54 -12.80 20.58
C LEU A 165 -19.99 -11.38 20.19
N GLY A 166 -19.86 -10.97 18.93
CA GLY A 166 -20.27 -9.65 18.45
C GLY A 166 -19.21 -8.55 18.61
N VAL A 167 -17.97 -8.89 18.99
CA VAL A 167 -16.85 -7.94 19.02
C VAL A 167 -16.49 -7.56 17.58
N THR A 168 -16.64 -6.27 17.25
CA THR A 168 -16.42 -5.75 15.89
C THR A 168 -15.68 -4.41 15.93
N GLY A 169 -15.27 -3.89 14.77
CA GLY A 169 -14.64 -2.58 14.66
C GLY A 169 -13.37 -2.47 15.51
N LYS A 170 -13.28 -1.39 16.31
CA LYS A 170 -12.08 -1.07 17.09
C LYS A 170 -11.80 -2.09 18.19
N ASP A 171 -12.84 -2.63 18.82
CA ASP A 171 -12.68 -3.64 19.88
C ASP A 171 -12.12 -4.96 19.34
N TYR A 172 -12.45 -5.29 18.08
CA TYR A 172 -11.87 -6.46 17.41
C TYR A 172 -10.37 -6.26 17.14
N GLU A 173 -9.97 -5.07 16.68
CA GLU A 173 -8.56 -4.72 16.50
C GLU A 173 -7.81 -4.75 17.84
N ASN A 174 -8.40 -4.19 18.88
CA ASN A 174 -7.82 -4.17 20.22
C ASN A 174 -7.64 -5.59 20.75
N LEU A 175 -8.65 -6.46 20.60
CA LEU A 175 -8.54 -7.88 20.97
C LEU A 175 -7.43 -8.59 20.20
N TYR A 176 -7.27 -8.30 18.91
CA TYR A 176 -6.19 -8.87 18.09
C TYR A 176 -4.81 -8.47 18.61
N TYR A 177 -4.56 -7.17 18.77
CA TYR A 177 -3.24 -6.69 19.21
C TYR A 177 -2.94 -7.01 20.67
N ALA A 178 -3.94 -6.97 21.57
CA ALA A 178 -3.80 -7.40 22.96
C ALA A 178 -3.37 -8.87 23.02
N SER A 179 -4.04 -9.74 22.27
CA SER A 179 -3.70 -11.16 22.21
C SER A 179 -2.30 -11.41 21.61
N LEU A 180 -1.90 -10.60 20.65
CA LEU A 180 -0.61 -10.72 19.97
C LEU A 180 0.57 -10.27 20.85
N LEU A 181 0.37 -9.20 21.62
CA LEU A 181 1.42 -8.53 22.39
C LEU A 181 1.33 -8.78 23.90
N HIS A 182 0.38 -9.58 24.39
CA HIS A 182 0.15 -9.82 25.83
C HIS A 182 1.42 -10.17 26.61
N ASP A 183 2.34 -10.88 25.97
CA ASP A 183 3.57 -11.40 26.55
C ASP A 183 4.83 -10.57 26.20
N ILE A 184 4.69 -9.40 25.55
CA ILE A 184 5.83 -8.60 25.02
C ILE A 184 6.88 -8.28 26.10
N GLY A 185 6.45 -8.09 27.35
CA GLY A 185 7.36 -7.80 28.45
C GLY A 185 8.32 -8.94 28.81
N LYS A 186 8.06 -10.18 28.37
CA LYS A 186 8.96 -11.32 28.59
C LYS A 186 10.33 -11.13 27.95
N ILE A 187 10.43 -10.31 26.89
CA ILE A 187 11.69 -9.93 26.24
C ILE A 187 12.71 -9.38 27.24
N LYS A 188 12.27 -8.61 28.25
CA LYS A 188 13.17 -7.98 29.22
C LYS A 188 13.40 -8.83 30.47
N VAL A 189 12.45 -9.69 30.82
CA VAL A 189 12.46 -10.45 32.09
C VAL A 189 13.44 -11.61 32.07
N LYS A 190 13.57 -12.34 30.96
CA LYS A 190 14.44 -13.54 30.90
C LYS A 190 15.94 -13.27 30.89
N ARG A 191 16.39 -12.07 30.54
CA ARG A 191 17.82 -11.70 30.56
C ARG A 191 18.43 -11.69 31.97
N LYS A 192 17.63 -11.77 33.04
CA LYS A 192 18.11 -11.85 34.43
C LYS A 192 18.18 -13.27 34.99
N ILE A 193 17.52 -14.24 34.35
CA ILE A 193 17.47 -15.62 34.84
C ILE A 193 18.62 -16.38 34.17
N ASP A 194 19.78 -16.34 34.81
CA ASP A 194 20.95 -17.10 34.39
C ASP A 194 20.60 -18.60 34.31
N ILE A 195 20.96 -19.27 33.22
CA ILE A 195 20.47 -20.62 32.88
C ILE A 195 21.02 -21.69 33.84
N ASN A 196 21.96 -21.30 34.71
CA ASN A 196 22.52 -22.12 35.80
C ASN A 196 21.67 -22.13 37.08
N PHE A 197 20.56 -21.37 37.15
CA PHE A 197 19.69 -21.23 38.34
C PHE A 197 18.54 -22.24 38.46
N LYS A 198 18.63 -23.41 37.81
CA LYS A 198 17.60 -24.47 37.90
C LYS A 198 17.79 -25.39 39.11
N SER A 199 17.84 -24.84 40.32
CA SER A 199 17.63 -25.60 41.57
C SER A 199 16.21 -25.34 42.09
N GLU A 200 15.56 -26.36 42.67
CA GLU A 200 14.19 -26.28 43.23
C GLU A 200 14.04 -25.16 44.28
N GLU A 201 15.13 -24.73 44.91
CA GLU A 201 15.17 -23.69 45.94
C GLU A 201 14.86 -22.26 45.42
N ASN A 202 14.93 -22.01 44.11
CA ASN A 202 14.77 -20.66 43.55
C ASN A 202 13.47 -20.46 42.74
N LEU A 203 12.54 -21.41 42.79
CA LEU A 203 11.28 -21.38 42.03
C LEU A 203 10.43 -20.14 42.33
N HIS A 204 10.40 -19.69 43.59
CA HIS A 204 9.67 -18.50 44.02
C HIS A 204 10.28 -17.19 43.48
N LEU A 205 11.61 -17.11 43.33
CA LEU A 205 12.29 -15.94 42.75
C LEU A 205 12.01 -15.85 41.25
N VAL A 206 12.06 -16.97 40.55
CA VAL A 206 11.70 -17.07 39.12
C VAL A 206 10.22 -16.74 38.91
N GLN A 207 9.32 -17.22 39.77
CA GLN A 207 7.89 -16.87 39.70
C GLN A 207 7.61 -15.39 39.93
N ASN A 208 8.30 -14.75 40.88
CA ASN A 208 8.17 -13.31 41.12
C ASN A 208 8.69 -12.48 39.95
N GLU A 209 9.83 -12.85 39.34
CA GLU A 209 10.34 -12.12 38.17
C GLU A 209 9.46 -12.31 36.93
N VAL A 210 8.98 -13.53 36.66
CA VAL A 210 8.06 -13.81 35.55
C VAL A 210 6.74 -13.06 35.72
N SER A 211 6.27 -12.84 36.95
CA SER A 211 5.03 -12.10 37.21
C SER A 211 5.10 -10.61 36.88
N ILE A 212 6.30 -10.04 36.68
CA ILE A 212 6.49 -8.61 36.38
C ILE A 212 6.37 -8.31 34.87
N HIS A 213 6.38 -9.33 34.00
CA HIS A 213 6.31 -9.12 32.55
C HIS A 213 5.08 -8.33 32.06
N PRO A 214 3.88 -8.37 32.67
CA PRO A 214 2.75 -7.54 32.23
C PRO A 214 3.01 -6.05 32.48
N VAL A 215 3.59 -5.69 33.63
CA VAL A 215 3.99 -4.31 33.97
C VAL A 215 5.09 -3.81 33.04
N VAL A 216 6.04 -4.68 32.68
CA VAL A 216 7.06 -4.35 31.67
C VAL A 216 6.40 -4.13 30.31
N GLY A 217 5.45 -4.99 29.94
CA GLY A 217 4.69 -4.89 28.69
C GLY A 217 3.90 -3.58 28.60
N GLU A 218 3.18 -3.22 29.66
CA GLU A 218 2.51 -1.90 29.79
C GLU A 218 3.50 -0.76 29.53
N ASN A 219 4.64 -0.75 30.22
CA ASN A 219 5.64 0.30 30.07
C ASN A 219 6.19 0.42 28.64
N MET A 220 6.26 -0.70 27.92
CA MET A 220 6.67 -0.72 26.51
C MET A 220 5.57 -0.20 25.58
N LEU A 221 4.30 -0.56 25.84
CA LEU A 221 3.18 -0.24 24.96
C LEU A 221 2.58 1.15 25.20
N LYS A 222 2.64 1.70 26.42
CA LYS A 222 2.02 2.99 26.79
C LYS A 222 2.56 4.21 26.05
N GLN A 223 3.74 4.10 25.46
CA GLN A 223 4.33 5.16 24.65
C GLN A 223 3.80 5.17 23.21
N ILE A 224 3.09 4.12 22.79
CA ILE A 224 2.61 3.92 21.43
C ILE A 224 1.11 4.21 21.40
N ASN A 225 0.72 5.32 20.79
CA ASN A 225 -0.68 5.77 20.77
C ASN A 225 -1.64 4.72 20.19
N LEU A 226 -1.18 3.91 19.24
CA LEU A 226 -1.96 2.82 18.64
C LEU A 226 -2.37 1.74 19.66
N PHE A 227 -1.55 1.50 20.67
CA PHE A 227 -1.76 0.44 21.66
C PHE A 227 -2.33 0.94 22.98
N LYS A 228 -2.73 2.21 23.05
CA LYS A 228 -3.23 2.81 24.29
C LYS A 228 -4.42 2.06 24.87
N ASP A 229 -5.28 1.52 24.01
CA ASP A 229 -6.52 0.84 24.41
C ASP A 229 -6.34 -0.67 24.70
N ILE A 230 -5.13 -1.22 24.53
CA ILE A 230 -4.82 -2.64 24.78
C ILE A 230 -3.91 -2.87 25.98
N ILE A 231 -3.53 -1.80 26.68
CA ILE A 231 -2.66 -1.87 27.84
C ILE A 231 -3.44 -2.55 28.98
N PRO A 232 -2.88 -3.59 29.62
CA PRO A 232 -3.50 -4.18 30.81
C PRO A 232 -3.59 -3.11 31.90
N ILE A 233 -4.76 -3.01 32.54
CA ILE A 233 -4.95 -2.21 33.77
C ILE A 233 -4.16 -2.85 34.92
#